data_AF-A0A537V0L1-F1
#
_entry.id   AF-A0A537V0L1-F1
#
_cell.length_a   1.000
_cell.length_b   1.000
_cell.length_c   1.000
_cell.angle_alpha   90.00
_cell.angle_beta   90.00
_cell.angle_gamma   90.00
#
_symmetry.space_group_name_H-M   'P 1'
#
loop_
_entity.id
_entity.type
_entity.pdbx_description
1 polymer ?
#
loop_
_entity_poly.entity_id
_entity_poly.type
_entity_poly.pdbx_seq_one_letter_code
_entity_poly.pdbx_strand_id
1 'polypeptide(L)'
;MDKTVVFLFDVDNTLIDNDRVQAHLSEHLEQTYGAATRDRYWEIFEQLRSELGYADYLGALERYRTEDLHRPEVLRMSGWLVDYPFADRLYPRALDAVRHVQQWGTIVILSDGD
;
A
#
# COMPACT_ATOMS: atom_id res chain seq x y z
N MET A 1 -4.75 -39.39 4.05
CA MET A 1 -5.19 -38.09 3.50
C MET A 1 -3.98 -37.47 2.85
N ASP A 2 -4.01 -37.30 1.55
CA ASP A 2 -2.98 -36.59 0.81
C ASP A 2 -3.03 -35.13 1.29
N LYS A 3 -1.96 -34.62 1.91
CA LYS A 3 -1.95 -33.25 2.42
C LYS A 3 -1.70 -32.33 1.24
N THR A 4 -2.75 -31.72 0.71
CA THR A 4 -2.63 -30.64 -0.28
C THR A 4 -1.85 -29.49 0.36
N VAL A 5 -0.68 -29.17 -0.19
CA VAL A 5 0.13 -28.04 0.25
C VAL A 5 -0.55 -26.74 -0.18
N VAL A 6 -0.55 -25.74 0.69
CA VAL A 6 -1.06 -24.39 0.39
C VAL A 6 0.10 -23.41 0.61
N PHE A 7 0.32 -22.53 -0.37
CA PHE A 7 1.31 -21.47 -0.32
C PHE A 7 0.58 -20.14 -0.12
N LEU A 8 0.84 -19.50 1.03
CA LEU A 8 0.31 -18.19 1.38
C LEU A 8 1.37 -17.13 1.06
N PHE A 9 1.01 -16.14 0.25
CA PHE A 9 1.87 -15.01 -0.08
C PHE A 9 1.25 -13.73 0.46
N ASP A 10 2.00 -13.03 1.29
CA ASP A 10 1.76 -11.62 1.56
C ASP A 10 2.09 -10.77 0.31
N VAL A 11 1.62 -9.53 0.26
CA VAL A 11 1.85 -8.60 -0.86
C VAL A 11 2.95 -7.62 -0.52
N ASP A 12 2.75 -6.84 0.55
CA ASP A 12 3.60 -5.71 0.90
C ASP A 12 4.97 -6.16 1.37
N ASN A 13 6.01 -5.68 0.68
CA ASN A 13 7.40 -6.07 0.90
C ASN A 13 7.65 -7.60 0.80
N THR A 14 6.74 -8.33 0.17
CA THR A 14 6.87 -9.75 -0.18
C THR A 14 6.84 -9.95 -1.70
N LEU A 15 5.77 -9.51 -2.36
CA LEU A 15 5.66 -9.54 -3.82
C LEU A 15 5.95 -8.17 -4.44
N ILE A 16 5.61 -7.09 -3.72
CA ILE A 16 5.73 -5.70 -4.17
C ILE A 16 6.68 -4.95 -3.22
N ASP A 17 7.54 -4.11 -3.79
CA ASP A 17 8.35 -3.12 -3.06
C ASP A 17 7.45 -1.96 -2.60
N ASN A 18 6.82 -2.13 -1.44
CA ASN A 18 5.88 -1.16 -0.87
C ASN A 18 6.63 0.05 -0.28
N ASP A 19 7.87 -0.14 0.19
CA ASP A 19 8.71 0.96 0.65
C ASP A 19 8.91 2.01 -0.46
N ARG A 20 9.09 1.55 -1.70
CA ARG A 20 9.20 2.45 -2.85
C ARG A 20 7.88 3.10 -3.24
N VAL A 21 6.74 2.44 -3.03
CA VAL A 21 5.40 3.06 -3.18
C VAL A 21 5.27 4.22 -2.20
N GLN A 22 5.58 3.97 -0.92
CA GLN A 22 5.52 5.00 0.12
C GLN A 22 6.47 6.17 -0.16
N ALA A 23 7.68 5.90 -0.63
CA ALA A 23 8.62 6.95 -1.01
C ALA A 23 8.08 7.84 -2.15
N HIS A 24 7.52 7.23 -3.20
CA HIS A 24 6.93 7.96 -4.31
C HIS A 24 5.67 8.74 -3.89
N LEU A 25 4.84 8.17 -3.01
CA LEU A 25 3.69 8.88 -2.45
C LEU A 25 4.19 10.11 -1.69
N SER A 26 5.16 9.93 -0.80
CA SER A 26 5.76 10.99 0.00
C SER A 26 6.30 12.15 -0.86
N GLU A 27 7.01 11.83 -1.95
CA GLU A 27 7.49 12.80 -2.92
C GLU A 27 6.33 13.51 -3.63
N HIS A 28 5.32 12.77 -4.09
CA HIS A 28 4.13 13.35 -4.72
C HIS A 28 3.39 14.32 -3.78
N LEU A 29 3.23 13.94 -2.51
CA LEU A 29 2.57 14.76 -1.50
C LEU A 29 3.29 16.08 -1.28
N GLU A 30 4.61 16.02 -1.12
CA GLU A 30 5.43 17.22 -0.92
C GLU A 30 5.41 18.13 -2.14
N GLN A 31 5.59 17.58 -3.33
CA GLN A 31 5.61 18.36 -4.58
C GLN A 31 4.25 19.02 -4.88
N THR A 32 3.15 18.34 -4.56
CA THR A 32 1.80 18.79 -4.92
C THR A 32 1.19 19.67 -3.83
N TYR A 33 1.41 19.35 -2.56
CA TYR A 33 0.70 19.98 -1.43
C TYR A 33 1.62 20.62 -0.39
N GLY A 34 2.93 20.40 -0.49
CA GLY A 34 3.95 20.93 0.41
C GLY A 34 4.36 19.98 1.54
N ALA A 35 5.56 20.18 2.08
CA ALA A 35 6.14 19.34 3.12
C ALA A 35 5.26 19.21 4.37
N ALA A 36 4.59 20.29 4.81
CA ALA A 36 3.71 20.26 5.97
C ALA A 36 2.51 19.32 5.78
N THR A 37 1.95 19.25 4.57
CA THR A 37 0.86 18.30 4.24
C THR A 37 1.38 16.88 4.20
N ARG A 38 2.54 16.64 3.56
CA ARG A 38 3.20 15.32 3.57
C ARG A 38 3.42 14.83 5.00
N ASP A 39 4.01 15.65 5.86
CA ASP A 39 4.34 15.28 7.24
C ASP A 39 3.08 14.97 8.04
N ARG A 40 2.05 15.82 7.93
CA ARG A 40 0.79 15.60 8.62
C ARG A 40 0.05 14.34 8.15
N TYR A 41 0.10 14.04 6.85
CA TYR A 41 -0.44 12.80 6.32
C TYR A 41 0.24 11.57 6.95
N TRP A 42 1.57 11.55 7.01
CA TRP A 42 2.31 10.42 7.59
C TRP A 42 2.11 10.27 9.10
N GLU A 43 1.93 11.36 9.84
CA GLU A 43 1.54 11.30 11.25
C GLU A 43 0.19 10.58 11.44
N ILE A 44 -0.80 10.94 10.62
CA ILE A 44 -2.13 10.32 10.66
C ILE A 44 -2.07 8.86 10.23
N PHE A 45 -1.30 8.57 9.18
CA PHE A 45 -1.08 7.21 8.69
C PHE A 45 -0.48 6.31 9.77
N GLU A 46 0.58 6.76 10.44
CA GLU A 46 1.22 5.97 11.49
C GLU A 46 0.29 5.78 12.70
N GLN A 47 -0.51 6.80 13.04
CA GLN A 47 -1.54 6.66 14.06
C GLN A 47 -2.55 5.56 13.67
N LEU A 48 -3.10 5.61 12.46
CA LEU A 48 -4.07 4.60 11.99
C LEU A 48 -3.46 3.21 11.93
N ARG A 49 -2.21 3.10 11.45
CA ARG A 49 -1.48 1.84 11.42
C ARG A 49 -1.33 1.23 12.81
N SER A 50 -1.03 2.05 13.81
CA SER A 50 -0.95 1.58 15.20
C SER A 50 -2.31 1.14 15.78
N GLU A 51 -3.41 1.74 15.31
CA GLU A 51 -4.78 1.45 15.77
C GLU A 51 -5.35 0.19 15.09
N LEU A 52 -5.10 0.01 13.78
CA LEU A 52 -5.68 -1.05 12.94
C LEU A 52 -4.78 -2.28 12.78
N GLY A 53 -3.46 -2.12 12.93
CA GLY A 53 -2.47 -3.18 12.73
C GLY A 53 -2.01 -3.37 11.29
N TYR A 54 -2.53 -2.60 10.33
CA TYR A 54 -2.14 -2.63 8.92
C TYR A 54 -2.07 -1.22 8.32
N ALA A 55 -1.50 -1.09 7.12
CA ALA A 55 -1.39 0.18 6.41
C ALA A 55 -2.72 0.57 5.76
N ASP A 56 -3.40 1.59 6.30
CA ASP A 56 -4.64 2.13 5.75
C ASP A 56 -4.36 3.48 5.08
N TYR A 57 -4.04 3.43 3.79
CA TYR A 57 -3.66 4.63 3.04
C TYR A 57 -4.83 5.56 2.80
N LEU A 58 -6.01 5.02 2.48
CA LEU A 58 -7.19 5.82 2.17
C LEU A 58 -7.80 6.40 3.45
N GLY A 59 -7.85 5.62 4.54
CA GLY A 59 -8.30 6.09 5.85
C GLY A 59 -7.45 7.26 6.36
N ALA A 60 -6.13 7.25 6.11
CA ALA A 60 -5.27 8.39 6.44
C ALA A 60 -5.67 9.66 5.67
N LEU A 61 -6.05 9.52 4.39
CA LEU A 61 -6.58 10.63 3.58
C LEU A 61 -7.93 11.14 4.12
N GLU A 62 -8.83 10.22 4.47
CA GLU A 62 -10.16 10.57 4.98
C GLU A 62 -10.08 11.32 6.32
N ARG A 63 -9.18 10.87 7.20
CA ARG A 63 -8.93 11.52 8.48
C ARG A 63 -8.27 12.89 8.28
N TYR A 64 -7.30 13.01 7.39
CA TYR A 64 -6.69 14.30 7.03
C TYR A 64 -7.72 15.28 6.46
N ARG A 65 -8.63 14.83 5.58
CA ARG A 65 -9.72 15.66 5.05
C ARG A 65 -10.64 16.22 6.13
N THR A 66 -10.86 15.46 7.20
CA THR A 66 -11.74 15.87 8.31
C THR A 66 -11.06 16.94 9.18
N GLU A 67 -9.73 16.92 9.28
CA GLU A 67 -8.94 17.94 9.99
C GLU A 67 -8.83 19.25 9.20
N ASP A 68 -8.72 19.19 7.87
CA ASP A 68 -8.54 20.35 6.99
C ASP A 68 -9.61 20.41 5.88
N LEU A 69 -10.87 20.62 6.30
CA LEU A 69 -12.07 20.65 5.45
C LEU A 69 -12.04 21.72 4.33
N HIS A 70 -11.09 22.66 4.37
CA HIS A 70 -11.06 23.82 3.49
C HIS A 70 -10.13 23.69 2.28
N ARG A 71 -9.40 22.58 2.13
CA ARG A 71 -8.49 22.36 0.98
C ARG A 71 -9.05 21.32 -0.01
N PRO A 72 -9.82 21.74 -1.04
CA PRO A 72 -10.38 20.82 -2.04
C PRO A 72 -9.32 20.06 -2.86
N GLU A 73 -8.08 20.54 -2.87
CA GLU A 73 -6.94 19.90 -3.54
C GLU A 73 -6.62 18.53 -2.93
N VAL A 74 -6.89 18.35 -1.63
CA VAL A 74 -6.71 17.10 -0.87
C VAL A 74 -7.59 15.97 -1.41
N LEU A 75 -8.72 16.27 -2.04
CA LEU A 75 -9.61 15.27 -2.66
C LEU A 75 -8.96 14.56 -3.86
N ARG A 76 -7.91 15.14 -4.47
CA ARG A 76 -7.19 14.53 -5.61
C ARG A 76 -6.07 13.60 -5.17
N MET A 77 -5.76 13.55 -3.88
CA MET A 77 -4.69 12.74 -3.31
C MET A 77 -4.96 11.22 -3.45
N SER A 78 -6.23 10.79 -3.36
CA SER A 78 -6.61 9.38 -3.55
C SER A 78 -6.44 8.89 -4.98
N GLY A 79 -6.58 9.78 -5.97
CA GLY A 79 -6.39 9.42 -7.39
C GLY A 79 -4.98 8.93 -7.69
N TRP A 80 -3.96 9.50 -7.03
CA TRP A 80 -2.58 9.11 -7.28
C TRP A 80 -2.30 7.65 -6.91
N LEU A 81 -2.80 7.18 -5.76
CA LEU A 81 -2.63 5.79 -5.34
C LEU A 81 -3.39 4.82 -6.25
N VAL A 82 -4.61 5.19 -6.66
CA VAL A 82 -5.43 4.37 -7.56
C VAL A 82 -4.76 4.20 -8.93
N ASP A 83 -4.15 5.25 -9.45
CA ASP A 83 -3.49 5.25 -10.76
C ASP A 83 -2.00 4.84 -10.69
N TYR A 84 -1.49 4.48 -9.51
CA TYR A 84 -0.08 4.17 -9.31
C TYR A 84 0.32 2.88 -10.06
N PRO A 85 1.46 2.85 -10.78
CA PRO A 85 1.86 1.68 -11.56
C PRO A 85 2.47 0.56 -10.68
N PHE A 86 1.63 -0.11 -9.88
CA PHE A 86 2.05 -1.18 -8.96
C PHE A 86 2.77 -2.35 -9.66
N ALA A 87 2.43 -2.64 -10.91
CA ALA A 87 3.11 -3.67 -11.69
C ALA A 87 4.63 -3.44 -11.79
N ASP A 88 5.04 -2.17 -11.84
CA ASP A 88 6.46 -1.77 -11.91
C ASP A 88 7.17 -1.89 -10.56
N ARG A 89 6.46 -2.23 -9.48
CA ARG A 89 6.99 -2.42 -8.12
C ARG A 89 7.11 -3.88 -7.71
N LEU A 90 6.74 -4.83 -8.58
CA LEU A 90 7.00 -6.23 -8.31
C LEU A 90 8.51 -6.48 -8.11
N TYR A 91 8.85 -7.25 -7.07
CA TYR A 91 10.22 -7.71 -6.92
C TYR A 91 10.64 -8.56 -8.13
N PRO A 92 11.93 -8.53 -8.51
CA PRO A 92 12.44 -9.38 -9.57
C PRO A 92 12.05 -10.84 -9.31
N ARG A 93 11.44 -11.48 -10.31
CA ARG A 93 11.00 -12.88 -10.27
C ARG A 93 9.90 -13.21 -9.26
N ALA A 94 9.21 -12.23 -8.66
CA ALA A 94 8.07 -12.49 -7.77
C ALA A 94 7.00 -13.38 -8.44
N LEU A 95 6.60 -13.02 -9.67
CA LEU A 95 5.65 -13.82 -10.46
C LEU A 95 6.22 -15.18 -10.87
N ASP A 96 7.53 -15.31 -11.07
CA ASP A 96 8.14 -16.60 -11.37
C ASP A 96 8.07 -17.53 -10.16
N ALA A 97 8.34 -17.01 -8.96
CA ALA A 97 8.26 -17.76 -7.71
C ALA A 97 6.83 -18.22 -7.43
N VAL A 98 5.84 -17.33 -7.60
CA VAL A 98 4.42 -17.68 -7.46
C VAL A 98 4.03 -18.76 -8.47
N ARG A 99 4.39 -18.63 -9.74
CA ARG A 99 4.11 -19.67 -10.76
C ARG A 99 4.81 -20.99 -10.45
N HIS A 100 6.02 -20.94 -9.91
CA HIS A 100 6.81 -22.13 -9.63
C HIS A 100 6.14 -23.02 -8.58
N VAL A 101 5.56 -22.45 -7.52
CA VAL A 101 4.93 -23.26 -6.46
C VAL A 101 3.59 -23.86 -6.86
N GLN A 102 2.98 -23.38 -7.95
CA GLN A 102 1.70 -23.89 -8.48
C GLN A 102 1.76 -25.39 -8.81
N GLN A 103 2.94 -25.89 -9.17
CA GLN A 103 3.13 -27.30 -9.48
C GLN A 103 3.05 -28.21 -8.23
N TRP A 104 3.07 -27.63 -7.02
CA TRP A 104 3.09 -28.35 -5.74
C TRP A 104 1.84 -28.13 -4.89
N GLY A 105 1.04 -27.10 -5.16
CA GLY A 105 -0.10 -26.78 -4.30
C GLY A 105 -0.89 -25.53 -4.70
N THR A 106 -1.90 -25.22 -3.89
CA THR A 106 -2.76 -24.04 -4.09
C THR A 106 -2.01 -22.77 -3.70
N ILE A 107 -2.09 -21.75 -4.54
CA ILE A 107 -1.55 -20.40 -4.27
C ILE A 107 -2.67 -19.54 -3.71
N VAL A 108 -2.39 -18.82 -2.63
CA VAL A 108 -3.30 -17.85 -2.02
C VAL A 108 -2.54 -16.57 -1.73
N ILE A 109 -3.11 -15.43 -2.10
CA ILE A 109 -2.69 -14.13 -1.56
C ILE A 109 -3.38 -13.95 -0.21
N LEU A 110 -2.61 -13.72 0.84
CA LEU A 110 -3.09 -13.40 2.17
C LEU A 110 -2.34 -12.15 2.62
N SER A 111 -3.00 -11.01 2.48
CA SER A 111 -2.48 -9.68 2.81
C SER A 111 -3.47 -9.00 3.74
N ASP A 112 -2.94 -8.21 4.67
CA ASP A 112 -3.72 -7.21 5.38
C ASP A 112 -3.85 -5.95 4.48
N GLY A 113 -4.91 -5.16 4.65
CA GLY A 113 -5.20 -3.97 3.82
C GLY A 113 -6.66 -3.52 3.88
N ASP A 114 -6.93 -2.29 3.44
CA ASP A 114 -8.27 -1.67 3.28
C ASP A 114 -8.99 -2.07 1.97
#